data_AF-A0A2T9X6E0-F1
#
_entry.id   AF-A0A2T9X6E0-F1
#
_cell.length_a   1.000
_cell.length_b   1.000
_cell.length_c   1.000
_cell.angle_alpha   90.00
_cell.angle_beta   90.00
_cell.angle_gamma   90.00
#
_symmetry.space_group_name_H-M   'P 1'
#
loop_
_entity.id
_entity.type
_entity.pdbx_description
1 polymer ?
#
loop_
_entity_poly.entity_id
_entity_poly.type
_entity_poly.pdbx_seq_one_letter_code
_entity_poly.pdbx_strand_id
1 'polypeptide(L)'
;MEINLKIFCTNYYVFLERLLDKKSLVISYYYSVNLTLLMNFASLYYRKTGKSICIGNFGKIKWEFYPKDVDFPIKCDENSAFLVFEAENENELPEKFIFATSYKNLKVNAIKVRVEKFEYNTYKAIIEDEIIPFKIVKGEINEIKLANDYTELLNIIKELGGECEMRDLVNIASKRLNIPRDEVKEKILFLKEIDKIDIEGKKIKLIL
;
A
#
# COMPACT_ATOMS: atom_id res chain seq x y z
N MET A 1 19.14 33.60 -16.75
CA MET A 1 19.37 32.30 -16.08
C MET A 1 18.04 31.89 -15.47
N GLU A 2 17.16 31.35 -16.31
CA GLU A 2 15.80 30.95 -15.91
C GLU A 2 15.84 29.51 -15.42
N ILE A 3 15.56 29.32 -14.13
CA ILE A 3 15.41 28.00 -13.54
C ILE A 3 14.03 27.49 -13.93
N ASN A 4 14.01 26.68 -14.98
CA ASN A 4 12.84 25.97 -15.46
C ASN A 4 12.55 24.79 -14.52
N LEU A 5 11.90 25.07 -13.37
CA LEU A 5 11.33 24.05 -12.51
C LEU A 5 10.05 23.51 -13.16
N LYS A 6 10.22 22.61 -14.14
CA LYS A 6 9.17 21.65 -14.47
C LYS A 6 9.00 20.74 -13.25
N ILE A 7 8.09 21.14 -12.38
CA ILE A 7 7.48 20.25 -11.39
C ILE A 7 6.77 19.18 -12.21
N PHE A 8 7.45 18.05 -12.41
CA PHE A 8 6.81 16.86 -12.93
C PHE A 8 5.87 16.35 -11.82
N CYS A 9 4.57 16.43 -12.10
CA CYS A 9 3.56 15.67 -11.38
C CYS A 9 3.88 14.19 -11.52
N THR A 10 4.41 13.56 -10.47
CA THR A 10 4.44 12.11 -10.34
C THR A 10 3.71 11.71 -9.08
N ASN A 11 2.65 10.91 -9.23
CA ASN A 11 2.04 10.17 -8.13
C ASN A 11 3.14 9.30 -7.50
N TYR A 12 3.67 9.71 -6.36
CA TYR A 12 4.67 8.94 -5.61
C TYR A 12 3.98 7.80 -4.89
N TYR A 13 4.40 6.57 -5.19
CA TYR A 13 3.96 5.35 -4.51
C TYR A 13 4.85 5.13 -3.28
N VAL A 14 4.63 5.90 -2.21
CA VAL A 14 5.49 5.96 -1.01
C VAL A 14 5.78 4.56 -0.43
N PHE A 15 4.84 3.62 -0.44
CA PHE A 15 5.08 2.28 0.09
C PHE A 15 5.87 1.38 -0.86
N LEU A 16 5.59 1.40 -2.17
CA LEU A 16 6.37 0.58 -3.10
C LEU A 16 7.83 1.06 -3.17
N GLU A 17 8.05 2.37 -3.08
CA GLU A 17 9.39 2.95 -3.01
C GLU A 17 10.18 2.45 -1.79
N ARG A 18 9.52 2.31 -0.64
CA ARG A 18 10.12 1.73 0.59
C ARG A 18 10.56 0.28 0.40
N LEU A 19 9.98 -0.45 -0.55
CA LEU A 19 10.33 -1.83 -0.84
C LEU A 19 11.51 -1.94 -1.83
N LEU A 20 11.86 -0.89 -2.57
CA LEU A 20 12.88 -0.99 -3.65
C LEU A 20 14.26 -1.44 -3.16
N ASP A 21 14.61 -1.08 -1.92
CA ASP A 21 15.91 -1.38 -1.32
C ASP A 21 15.85 -2.59 -0.36
N LYS A 22 14.71 -3.27 -0.30
CA LYS A 22 14.42 -4.37 0.61
C LYS A 22 13.94 -5.59 -0.17
N LYS A 23 14.33 -6.78 0.27
CA LYS A 23 13.73 -8.01 -0.23
C LYS A 23 12.33 -8.16 0.34
N SER A 24 11.29 -8.21 -0.51
CA SER A 24 9.90 -8.20 -0.05
C SER A 24 9.04 -9.30 -0.65
N LEU A 25 8.14 -9.86 0.17
CA LEU A 25 7.07 -10.76 -0.23
C LEU A 25 5.71 -10.11 0.06
N VAL A 26 4.96 -9.83 -1.00
CA VAL A 26 3.55 -9.44 -0.92
C VAL A 26 2.69 -10.70 -0.76
N ILE A 27 1.83 -10.70 0.25
CA ILE A 27 0.88 -11.77 0.54
C ILE A 27 -0.52 -11.25 0.23
N SER A 28 -1.13 -11.73 -0.86
CA SER A 28 -2.48 -11.34 -1.27
C SER A 28 -3.21 -12.42 -2.07
N TYR A 29 -4.52 -12.54 -1.83
CA TYR A 29 -5.43 -13.41 -2.59
C TYR A 29 -5.96 -12.77 -3.88
N TYR A 30 -5.66 -11.49 -4.14
CA TYR A 30 -6.23 -10.76 -5.25
C TYR A 30 -5.26 -10.71 -6.45
N TYR A 31 -5.51 -11.56 -7.44
CA TYR A 31 -4.69 -11.68 -8.65
C TYR A 31 -4.34 -10.33 -9.32
N SER A 32 -5.36 -9.50 -9.59
CA SER A 32 -5.18 -8.20 -10.26
C SER A 32 -4.35 -7.23 -9.42
N VAL A 33 -4.44 -7.32 -8.09
CA VAL A 33 -3.64 -6.53 -7.15
C VAL A 33 -2.19 -6.99 -7.19
N ASN A 34 -1.96 -8.31 -7.12
CA ASN A 34 -0.63 -8.90 -7.24
C ASN A 34 0.05 -8.46 -8.55
N LEU A 35 -0.68 -8.52 -9.67
CA LEU A 35 -0.15 -8.14 -10.98
C LEU A 35 0.17 -6.65 -11.02
N THR A 36 -0.73 -5.80 -10.53
CA THR A 36 -0.53 -4.35 -10.48
C THR A 36 0.68 -3.98 -9.62
N LEU A 37 0.82 -4.60 -8.44
CA LEU A 37 1.94 -4.37 -7.52
C LEU A 37 3.27 -4.77 -8.15
N LEU A 38 3.34 -5.97 -8.73
CA LEU A 38 4.53 -6.47 -9.42
C LEU A 38 4.97 -5.52 -10.55
N MET A 39 4.03 -5.11 -11.40
CA MET A 39 4.35 -4.26 -12.57
C MET A 39 4.74 -2.85 -12.17
N ASN A 40 4.06 -2.24 -11.18
CA ASN A 40 4.46 -0.91 -10.69
C ASN A 40 5.81 -0.98 -9.97
N PHE A 41 6.08 -2.03 -9.18
CA PHE A 41 7.40 -2.23 -8.58
C PHE A 41 8.50 -2.38 -9.64
N ALA A 42 8.26 -3.20 -10.67
CA ALA A 42 9.19 -3.41 -11.78
C ALA A 42 9.51 -2.10 -12.53
N SER A 43 8.49 -1.31 -12.84
CA SER A 43 8.63 0.00 -13.47
C SER A 43 9.46 0.97 -12.60
N LEU A 44 9.13 1.07 -11.31
CA LEU A 44 9.88 1.90 -10.36
C LEU A 44 11.35 1.46 -10.25
N TYR A 45 11.59 0.16 -10.14
CA TYR A 45 12.93 -0.40 -10.02
C TYR A 45 13.76 -0.14 -11.28
N TYR A 46 13.18 -0.33 -12.47
CA TYR A 46 13.84 -0.03 -13.73
C TYR A 46 14.17 1.46 -13.85
N ARG A 47 13.23 2.35 -13.53
CA ARG A 47 13.48 3.81 -13.55
C ARG A 47 14.59 4.23 -12.58
N LYS A 48 14.67 3.61 -11.41
CA LYS A 48 15.69 3.90 -10.39
C LYS A 48 17.07 3.37 -10.76
N THR A 49 17.15 2.19 -11.38
CA THR A 49 18.42 1.44 -11.52
C THR A 49 18.90 1.23 -12.95
N GLY A 50 18.02 1.38 -13.94
CA GLY A 50 18.26 1.04 -15.34
C GLY A 50 18.35 -0.46 -15.62
N LYS A 51 18.18 -1.34 -14.63
CA LYS A 51 18.32 -2.80 -14.80
C LYS A 51 17.08 -3.44 -15.41
N SER A 52 17.29 -4.34 -16.36
CA SER A 52 16.22 -5.18 -16.93
C SER A 52 15.50 -5.99 -15.85
N ILE A 53 14.26 -6.38 -16.14
CA ILE A 53 13.40 -7.11 -15.22
C ILE A 53 13.26 -8.56 -15.70
N CYS A 54 13.59 -9.51 -14.83
CA CYS A 54 13.25 -10.91 -15.02
C CYS A 54 12.09 -11.26 -14.10
N ILE A 55 11.04 -11.87 -14.64
CA ILE A 55 9.85 -12.26 -13.87
C ILE A 55 9.79 -13.80 -13.84
N GLY A 56 10.08 -14.38 -12.69
CA GLY A 56 9.76 -15.76 -12.38
C GLY A 56 8.25 -16.00 -12.43
N ASN A 57 7.86 -17.20 -12.86
CA ASN A 57 6.46 -17.57 -13.11
C ASN A 57 5.75 -16.69 -14.15
N PHE A 58 6.47 -16.15 -15.14
CA PHE A 58 5.92 -15.32 -16.20
C PHE A 58 4.68 -15.92 -16.89
N GLY A 59 4.66 -17.24 -17.09
CA GLY A 59 3.53 -17.95 -17.70
C GLY A 59 2.22 -17.92 -16.90
N LYS A 60 2.24 -17.52 -15.62
CA LYS A 60 1.03 -17.33 -14.80
C LYS A 60 0.36 -15.96 -15.07
N ILE A 61 1.02 -15.05 -15.80
CA ILE A 61 0.49 -13.71 -16.09
C ILE A 61 -0.53 -13.77 -17.23
N LYS A 62 -1.73 -13.28 -16.93
CA LYS A 62 -2.86 -13.06 -17.82
C LYS A 62 -2.88 -11.58 -18.20
N TRP A 63 -2.24 -11.27 -19.32
CA TRP A 63 -1.99 -9.90 -19.77
C TRP A 63 -3.25 -9.08 -20.03
N GLU A 64 -4.37 -9.74 -20.29
CA GLU A 64 -5.69 -9.12 -20.41
C GLU A 64 -6.15 -8.38 -19.14
N PHE A 65 -5.56 -8.70 -17.97
CA PHE A 65 -5.85 -8.01 -16.70
C PHE A 65 -4.90 -6.85 -16.38
N TYR A 66 -3.87 -6.61 -17.20
CA TYR A 66 -2.98 -5.46 -17.03
C TYR A 66 -3.33 -4.37 -18.05
N PRO A 67 -3.90 -3.23 -17.63
CA PRO A 67 -4.52 -2.26 -18.55
C PRO A 67 -3.52 -1.28 -19.19
N LYS A 68 -2.22 -1.56 -19.12
CA LYS A 68 -1.15 -0.62 -19.50
C LYS A 68 -0.06 -1.30 -20.30
N ASP A 69 0.70 -0.50 -21.04
CA ASP A 69 1.94 -0.95 -21.64
C ASP A 69 3.02 -1.18 -20.57
N VAL A 70 3.91 -2.14 -20.85
CA VAL A 70 5.09 -2.40 -20.04
C VAL A 70 6.17 -1.41 -20.45
N ASP A 71 6.61 -0.56 -19.52
CA ASP A 71 7.58 0.51 -19.77
C ASP A 71 9.03 0.15 -19.39
N PHE A 72 9.30 -1.14 -19.20
CA PHE A 72 10.61 -1.68 -18.85
C PHE A 72 10.94 -2.94 -19.68
N PRO A 73 12.22 -3.21 -19.97
CA PRO A 73 12.60 -4.40 -20.72
C PRO A 73 12.48 -5.65 -19.86
N ILE A 74 11.68 -6.61 -20.31
CA ILE A 74 11.59 -7.94 -19.71
C ILE A 74 12.66 -8.85 -20.34
N LYS A 75 13.73 -9.12 -19.58
CA LYS A 75 14.85 -9.98 -19.99
C LYS A 75 15.35 -10.76 -18.79
N CYS A 76 15.67 -12.03 -18.98
CA CYS A 76 16.22 -12.88 -17.92
C CYS A 76 17.70 -13.19 -18.22
N ASP A 77 18.57 -12.25 -17.86
CA ASP A 77 20.03 -12.41 -17.91
C ASP A 77 20.65 -12.19 -16.52
N GLU A 78 21.97 -12.24 -16.44
CA GLU A 78 22.72 -12.13 -15.18
C GLU A 78 22.59 -10.75 -14.51
N ASN A 79 22.31 -9.70 -15.30
CA ASN A 79 22.19 -8.32 -14.83
C ASN A 79 20.75 -7.93 -14.48
N SER A 80 19.78 -8.78 -14.77
CA SER A 80 18.37 -8.53 -14.49
C SER A 80 18.04 -8.62 -13.00
N ALA A 81 17.16 -7.72 -12.56
CA ALA A 81 16.49 -7.84 -11.28
C ALA A 81 15.45 -8.95 -11.33
N PHE A 82 15.43 -9.81 -10.32
CA PHE A 82 14.54 -10.97 -10.31
C PHE A 82 13.31 -10.71 -9.44
N LEU A 83 12.14 -10.72 -10.07
CA LEU A 83 10.85 -10.62 -9.42
C LEU A 83 10.10 -11.94 -9.61
N VAL A 84 9.17 -12.28 -8.72
CA VAL A 84 8.40 -13.53 -8.85
C VAL A 84 6.90 -13.26 -8.73
N PHE A 85 6.13 -13.73 -9.71
CA PHE A 85 4.68 -13.60 -9.70
C PHE A 85 3.99 -14.85 -9.16
N GLU A 86 3.11 -14.71 -8.16
CA GLU A 86 2.31 -15.79 -7.58
C GLU A 86 3.12 -17.06 -7.26
N ALA A 87 4.15 -16.90 -6.43
CA ALA A 87 4.91 -18.02 -5.91
C ALA A 87 4.02 -18.92 -5.05
N GLU A 88 4.00 -20.23 -5.31
CA GLU A 88 3.14 -21.18 -4.58
C GLU A 88 3.85 -21.91 -3.43
N ASN A 89 5.18 -21.87 -3.43
CA ASN A 89 6.07 -22.50 -2.47
C ASN A 89 7.43 -21.78 -2.49
N GLU A 90 8.27 -22.08 -1.50
CA GLU A 90 9.58 -21.47 -1.31
C GLU A 90 10.58 -21.79 -2.44
N ASN A 91 10.43 -22.91 -3.14
CA ASN A 91 11.35 -23.31 -4.21
C ASN A 91 11.18 -22.46 -5.48
N GLU A 92 10.04 -21.77 -5.64
CA GLU A 92 9.82 -20.82 -6.72
C GLU A 92 10.53 -19.47 -6.49
N LEU A 93 11.13 -19.27 -5.32
CA LEU A 93 11.77 -18.02 -4.92
C LEU A 93 13.30 -18.16 -4.91
N PRO A 94 14.01 -17.74 -5.98
CA PRO A 94 15.47 -17.81 -6.00
C PRO A 94 16.09 -16.86 -4.97
N GLU A 95 17.26 -17.19 -4.42
CA GLU A 95 17.89 -16.39 -3.35
C GLU A 95 18.03 -14.91 -3.70
N LYS A 96 18.29 -14.60 -4.98
CA LYS A 96 18.46 -13.23 -5.49
C LYS A 96 17.16 -12.48 -5.81
N PHE A 97 15.97 -13.03 -5.51
CA PHE A 97 14.72 -12.30 -5.74
C PHE A 97 14.68 -11.03 -4.89
N ILE A 98 14.15 -9.95 -5.46
CA ILE A 98 13.99 -8.67 -4.76
C ILE A 98 12.52 -8.41 -4.38
N PHE A 99 11.58 -8.89 -5.19
CA PHE A 99 10.15 -8.70 -4.95
C PHE A 99 9.38 -9.93 -5.41
N ALA A 100 8.46 -10.41 -4.59
CA ALA A 100 7.60 -11.52 -4.95
C ALA A 100 6.16 -11.28 -4.52
N THR A 101 5.20 -11.84 -5.25
CA THR A 101 3.80 -11.95 -4.81
C THR A 101 3.45 -13.41 -4.55
N SER A 102 2.58 -13.66 -3.57
CA SER A 102 2.05 -14.98 -3.26
C SER A 102 0.69 -14.85 -2.58
N TYR A 103 -0.16 -15.86 -2.70
CA TYR A 103 -1.36 -15.98 -1.85
C TYR A 103 -1.06 -16.72 -0.53
N LYS A 104 0.16 -17.26 -0.36
CA LYS A 104 0.60 -17.96 0.85
C LYS A 104 1.62 -17.13 1.61
N ASN A 105 1.65 -17.34 2.93
CA ASN A 105 2.73 -16.83 3.77
C ASN A 105 3.94 -17.77 3.70
N LEU A 106 4.79 -17.59 2.67
CA LEU A 106 5.98 -18.41 2.45
C LEU A 106 7.09 -18.10 3.47
N LYS A 107 7.80 -19.13 3.94
CA LYS A 107 8.90 -19.03 4.92
C LYS A 107 10.20 -18.59 4.25
N VAL A 108 10.27 -17.31 3.90
CA VAL A 108 11.45 -16.68 3.29
C VAL A 108 11.89 -15.44 4.08
N ASN A 109 13.20 -15.21 4.13
CA ASN A 109 13.81 -14.02 4.72
C ASN A 109 13.56 -12.79 3.82
N ALA A 110 12.38 -12.20 3.97
CA ALA A 110 11.91 -11.04 3.24
C ALA A 110 10.89 -10.29 4.10
N ILE A 111 10.79 -8.98 3.91
CA ILE A 111 9.73 -8.17 4.51
C ILE A 111 8.39 -8.66 3.99
N LYS A 112 7.45 -8.89 4.90
CA LYS A 112 6.10 -9.32 4.55
C LYS A 112 5.20 -8.11 4.41
N VAL A 113 4.55 -8.03 3.27
CA VAL A 113 3.52 -7.02 2.99
C VAL A 113 2.20 -7.75 2.85
N ARG A 114 1.34 -7.70 3.87
CA ARG A 114 0.03 -8.33 3.79
C ARG A 114 -0.94 -7.37 3.12
N VAL A 115 -1.64 -7.83 2.07
CA VAL A 115 -2.59 -6.99 1.34
C VAL A 115 -3.99 -7.56 1.49
N GLU A 116 -4.86 -6.76 2.08
CA GLU A 116 -6.25 -7.08 2.36
C GLU A 116 -7.18 -6.13 1.61
N LYS A 117 -8.34 -6.63 1.16
CA LYS A 117 -9.39 -5.78 0.61
C LYS A 117 -10.13 -5.12 1.75
N PHE A 118 -10.38 -3.83 1.59
CA PHE A 118 -11.13 -3.02 2.52
C PHE A 118 -12.57 -2.84 2.03
N GLU A 119 -12.78 -1.99 1.00
CA GLU A 119 -14.10 -1.71 0.44
C GLU A 119 -14.00 -1.30 -1.05
N TYR A 120 -14.94 -1.75 -1.89
CA TYR A 120 -14.95 -1.52 -3.33
C TYR A 120 -13.60 -1.88 -4.02
N ASN A 121 -12.84 -0.87 -4.46
CA ASN A 121 -11.51 -0.99 -5.10
C ASN A 121 -10.39 -0.49 -4.18
N THR A 122 -10.66 -0.41 -2.88
CA THR A 122 -9.71 0.01 -1.84
C THR A 122 -9.12 -1.21 -1.14
N TYR A 123 -7.81 -1.15 -0.93
CA TYR A 123 -7.00 -2.19 -0.29
C TYR A 123 -6.16 -1.55 0.81
N LYS A 124 -5.68 -2.36 1.74
CA LYS A 124 -4.68 -1.95 2.73
C LYS A 124 -3.44 -2.82 2.62
N ALA A 125 -2.27 -2.19 2.56
CA ALA A 125 -0.98 -2.85 2.71
C ALA A 125 -0.54 -2.74 4.16
N ILE A 126 -0.18 -3.87 4.77
CA ILE A 126 0.25 -3.96 6.17
C ILE A 126 1.72 -4.38 6.17
N ILE A 127 2.59 -3.51 6.68
CA ILE A 127 4.05 -3.66 6.68
C ILE A 127 4.58 -3.23 8.04
N GLU A 128 5.20 -4.14 8.80
CA GLU A 128 5.85 -3.80 10.09
C GLU A 128 4.93 -2.93 11.00
N ASP A 129 3.66 -3.36 11.15
CA ASP A 129 2.58 -2.69 11.91
C ASP A 129 2.05 -1.36 11.34
N GLU A 130 2.57 -0.92 10.19
CA GLU A 130 2.02 0.21 9.45
C GLU A 130 0.96 -0.23 8.45
N ILE A 131 -0.19 0.45 8.49
CA ILE A 131 -1.32 0.25 7.57
C ILE A 131 -1.35 1.39 6.57
N ILE A 132 -1.20 1.04 5.30
CA ILE A 132 -1.15 1.98 4.18
C ILE A 132 -2.34 1.69 3.26
N PRO A 133 -3.40 2.50 3.33
CA PRO A 133 -4.55 2.35 2.44
C PRO A 133 -4.22 2.82 1.02
N PHE A 134 -4.66 2.08 0.01
CA PHE A 134 -4.47 2.41 -1.40
C PHE A 134 -5.64 1.94 -2.27
N LYS A 135 -5.79 2.55 -3.44
CA LYS A 135 -6.74 2.13 -4.48
C LYS A 135 -5.99 1.74 -5.74
N ILE A 136 -6.56 0.81 -6.51
CA ILE A 136 -6.08 0.55 -7.88
C ILE A 136 -7.04 1.20 -8.86
N VAL A 137 -6.54 2.15 -9.64
CA VAL A 137 -7.31 2.85 -10.69
C VAL A 137 -6.53 2.73 -11.98
N LYS A 138 -7.10 2.06 -12.99
CA LYS A 138 -6.47 1.85 -14.31
C LYS A 138 -5.02 1.32 -14.23
N GLY A 139 -4.75 0.40 -13.31
CA GLY A 139 -3.42 -0.19 -13.11
C GLY A 139 -2.42 0.71 -12.37
N GLU A 140 -2.87 1.83 -11.77
CA GLU A 140 -2.06 2.70 -10.91
C GLU A 140 -2.42 2.49 -9.44
N ILE A 141 -1.43 2.57 -8.55
CA ILE A 141 -1.62 2.43 -7.09
C ILE A 141 -1.81 3.79 -6.45
N ASN A 142 -3.03 4.22 -6.23
CA ASN A 142 -3.28 5.52 -5.62
C ASN A 142 -3.30 5.37 -4.09
N GLU A 143 -2.19 5.69 -3.42
CA GLU A 143 -2.15 5.73 -1.96
C GLU A 143 -3.12 6.78 -1.42
N ILE A 144 -3.91 6.38 -0.44
CA ILE A 144 -4.83 7.26 0.26
C ILE A 144 -4.02 7.90 1.38
N LYS A 145 -3.55 9.13 1.13
CA LYS A 145 -3.06 9.97 2.22
C LYS A 145 -4.24 10.29 3.13
N LEU A 146 -4.09 10.02 4.43
CA LEU A 146 -5.00 10.55 5.43
C LEU A 146 -4.99 12.07 5.29
N ALA A 147 -6.11 12.64 4.85
CA ALA A 147 -6.31 14.08 4.85
C ALA A 147 -6.10 14.64 6.27
N ASN A 148 -5.76 15.93 6.38
CA ASN A 148 -5.49 16.60 7.66
C ASN A 148 -6.57 16.31 8.72
N ASP A 149 -7.83 16.17 8.31
CA ASP A 149 -8.96 15.84 9.17
C ASP A 149 -8.79 14.52 9.93
N TYR A 150 -8.27 13.48 9.28
CA TYR A 150 -8.03 12.18 9.93
C TYR A 150 -6.85 12.24 10.90
N THR A 151 -5.80 12.97 10.53
CA THR A 151 -4.67 13.23 11.42
C THR A 151 -5.11 14.01 12.65
N GLU A 152 -5.95 15.03 12.45
CA GLU A 152 -6.52 15.82 13.55
C GLU A 152 -7.41 14.98 14.45
N LEU A 153 -8.22 14.05 13.90
CA LEU A 153 -8.99 13.11 14.71
C LEU A 153 -8.09 12.26 15.62
N LEU A 154 -7.01 11.71 15.08
CA LEU A 154 -6.04 10.94 15.86
C LEU A 154 -5.34 11.81 16.91
N ASN A 155 -5.00 13.06 16.57
CA ASN A 155 -4.43 14.03 17.51
C ASN A 155 -5.38 14.35 18.66
N ILE A 156 -6.67 14.58 18.38
CA ILE A 156 -7.67 14.84 19.42
C ILE A 156 -7.76 13.65 20.38
N ILE A 157 -7.81 12.41 19.87
CA ILE A 157 -7.84 11.23 20.75
C ILE A 157 -6.56 11.16 21.60
N LYS A 158 -5.41 11.47 21.03
CA LYS A 158 -4.12 11.52 21.75
C LYS A 158 -4.10 12.60 22.84
N GLU A 159 -4.60 13.80 22.54
CA GLU A 159 -4.75 14.91 23.50
C GLU A 159 -5.65 14.53 24.68
N LEU A 160 -6.67 13.71 24.44
CA LEU A 160 -7.59 13.21 25.46
C LEU A 160 -7.03 12.01 26.26
N GLY A 161 -5.76 11.64 26.06
CA GLY A 161 -5.09 10.57 26.80
C GLY A 161 -5.09 9.21 26.08
N GLY A 162 -5.40 9.19 24.78
CA GLY A 162 -5.37 7.98 23.95
C GLY A 162 -6.66 7.14 24.00
N GLU A 163 -7.62 7.52 24.83
CA GLU A 163 -8.96 6.94 24.91
C GLU A 163 -9.98 8.05 25.20
N CYS A 164 -11.12 8.04 24.50
CA CYS A 164 -12.18 9.03 24.71
C CYS A 164 -13.57 8.51 24.34
N GLU A 165 -14.63 9.18 24.80
CA GLU A 165 -15.99 8.90 24.36
C GLU A 165 -16.23 9.40 22.93
N MET A 166 -16.92 8.60 22.11
CA MET A 166 -17.31 8.91 20.73
C MET A 166 -18.02 10.28 20.64
N ARG A 167 -18.89 10.58 21.61
CA ARG A 167 -19.61 11.86 21.65
C ARG A 167 -18.65 13.04 21.77
N ASP A 168 -17.61 12.90 22.59
CA ASP A 168 -16.66 13.99 22.85
C ASP A 168 -15.75 14.20 21.64
N LEU A 169 -15.23 13.11 21.06
CA LEU A 169 -14.47 13.18 19.81
C LEU A 169 -15.27 13.86 18.70
N VAL A 170 -16.52 13.43 18.47
CA VAL A 170 -17.39 14.01 17.43
C VAL A 170 -17.64 15.50 17.67
N ASN A 171 -17.89 15.90 18.91
CA ASN A 171 -18.16 17.30 19.24
C ASN A 171 -16.92 18.20 19.09
N ILE A 172 -15.75 17.73 19.53
CA ILE A 172 -14.49 18.47 19.43
C ILE A 172 -14.08 18.57 17.96
N ALA A 173 -14.05 17.44 17.25
CA ALA A 173 -13.61 17.39 15.86
C ALA A 173 -14.53 18.17 14.93
N SER A 174 -15.86 18.06 15.07
CA SER A 174 -16.81 18.83 14.25
C SER A 174 -16.58 20.35 14.38
N LYS A 175 -16.24 20.83 15.57
CA LYS A 175 -15.91 22.25 15.80
C LYS A 175 -14.53 22.63 15.25
N ARG A 176 -13.50 21.82 15.52
CA ARG A 176 -12.12 22.11 15.10
C ARG A 176 -11.94 22.05 13.58
N LEU A 177 -12.54 21.04 12.95
CA LEU A 177 -12.44 20.80 11.51
C LEU A 177 -13.51 21.56 10.70
N ASN A 178 -14.49 22.16 11.38
CA ASN A 178 -15.62 22.86 10.75
C ASN A 178 -16.39 21.98 9.74
N ILE A 179 -16.64 20.73 10.11
CA ILE A 179 -17.40 19.75 9.30
C ILE A 179 -18.60 19.20 10.08
N PRO A 180 -19.66 18.72 9.38
CA PRO A 180 -20.82 18.12 10.02
C PRO A 180 -20.46 16.91 10.88
N ARG A 181 -21.21 16.71 11.97
CA ARG A 181 -20.98 15.58 12.89
C ARG A 181 -21.10 14.21 12.23
N ASP A 182 -21.96 14.07 11.22
CA ASP A 182 -22.12 12.80 10.51
C ASP A 182 -20.90 12.48 9.65
N GLU A 183 -20.31 13.49 9.00
CA GLU A 183 -19.03 13.34 8.29
C GLU A 183 -17.90 12.96 9.26
N VAL A 184 -17.87 13.53 10.47
CA VAL A 184 -16.91 13.12 11.52
C VAL A 184 -17.07 11.64 11.88
N LYS A 185 -18.30 11.15 12.06
CA LYS A 185 -18.55 9.74 12.38
C LYS A 185 -18.08 8.82 11.26
N GLU A 186 -18.33 9.17 10.00
CA GLU A 186 -17.81 8.42 8.85
C GLU A 186 -16.28 8.35 8.89
N LYS A 187 -15.61 9.47 9.17
CA LYS A 187 -14.14 9.49 9.30
C LYS A 187 -13.64 8.67 10.48
N ILE A 188 -14.34 8.68 11.62
CA ILE A 188 -14.00 7.83 12.78
C ILE A 188 -14.19 6.35 12.44
N LEU A 189 -15.29 5.97 11.79
CA LEU A 189 -15.51 4.58 11.36
C LEU A 189 -14.40 4.13 10.42
N PHE A 190 -14.00 4.98 9.48
CA PHE A 190 -12.85 4.71 8.62
C PHE A 190 -11.56 4.50 9.42
N LEU A 191 -11.27 5.33 10.44
CA LEU A 191 -10.10 5.14 11.31
C LEU A 191 -10.14 3.81 12.08
N LYS A 192 -11.33 3.36 12.50
CA LYS A 192 -11.50 2.04 13.13
C LYS A 192 -11.16 0.93 12.14
N GLU A 193 -11.67 1.07 10.93
CA GLU A 193 -11.56 0.10 9.85
C GLU A 193 -10.13 -0.09 9.31
N ILE A 194 -9.32 0.97 9.36
CA ILE A 194 -7.88 0.90 9.07
C ILE A 194 -7.03 0.59 10.31
N ASP A 195 -7.66 0.05 11.37
CA ASP A 195 -7.05 -0.36 12.64
C ASP A 195 -6.15 0.72 13.28
N LYS A 196 -6.51 2.01 13.12
CA LYS A 196 -5.85 3.12 13.84
C LYS A 196 -6.49 3.41 15.19
N ILE A 197 -7.74 3.01 15.34
CA ILE A 197 -8.49 3.09 16.60
C ILE A 197 -9.31 1.82 16.79
N ASP A 198 -9.63 1.51 18.03
CA ASP A 198 -10.65 0.54 18.38
C ASP A 198 -11.89 1.26 18.90
N ILE A 199 -13.06 0.64 18.75
CA ILE A 199 -14.32 1.16 19.26
C ILE A 199 -15.06 0.04 20.01
N GLU A 200 -15.10 0.17 21.33
CA GLU A 200 -15.83 -0.70 22.25
C GLU A 200 -17.00 0.07 22.87
N GLY A 201 -18.22 -0.26 22.46
CA GLY A 201 -19.42 0.45 22.89
C GLY A 201 -19.39 1.92 22.47
N LYS A 202 -19.24 2.83 23.44
CA LYS A 202 -19.16 4.29 23.21
C LYS A 202 -17.74 4.84 23.26
N LYS A 203 -16.76 4.00 23.63
CA LYS A 203 -15.37 4.41 23.78
C LYS A 203 -14.59 4.18 22.51
N ILE A 204 -13.68 5.09 22.24
CA ILE A 204 -12.71 5.05 21.16
C ILE A 204 -11.32 5.03 21.78
N LYS A 205 -10.45 4.15 21.32
CA LYS A 205 -9.07 4.02 21.80
C LYS A 205 -8.09 3.99 20.64
N LEU A 206 -6.95 4.68 20.74
CA LEU A 206 -5.89 4.54 19.74
C LEU A 206 -5.31 3.11 19.78
N ILE A 207 -5.14 2.53 18.60
CA ILE A 207 -4.32 1.32 18.43
C ILE A 207 -2.90 1.82 18.16
N LEU A 208 -2.00 1.56 19.10
CA LEU A 208 -0.58 1.90 19.02
C LEU A 208 0.18 0.86 18.18
#